data_AF-A0A1G6S0Z0-F1
#
_entry.id   AF-A0A1G6S0Z0-F1
#
_cell.length_a   1.000
_cell.length_b   1.000
_cell.length_c   1.000
_cell.angle_alpha   90.00
_cell.angle_beta   90.00
_cell.angle_gamma   90.00
#
_symmetry.space_group_name_H-M   'P 1'
#
loop_
_entity.id
_entity.type
_entity.pdbx_description
1 polymer ?
#
loop_
_entity_poly.entity_id
_entity_poly.type
_entity_poly.pdbx_seq_one_letter_code
_entity_poly.pdbx_strand_id
1 'polypeptide(L)'
;MGFIPLFLTVGGACLLFFLTVKNSLQKRLNLQRELIANLSLALPQLGLIAGELADPEVIQEKIKETELKKSQKEESNKVIRELKINKLQYNKLIKKAPYNWVAKLAGFQAI
;
A
#
# COMPACT_ATOMS: atom_id res chain seq x y z
N MET A 1 10.84 -43.94 -6.99
CA MET A 1 10.94 -42.87 -8.01
C MET A 1 9.72 -41.91 -8.02
N GLY A 2 8.89 -41.84 -6.98
CA GLY A 2 7.74 -40.90 -6.89
C GLY A 2 7.97 -39.64 -6.04
N PHE A 3 9.15 -39.50 -5.43
CA PHE A 3 9.44 -38.41 -4.49
C PHE A 3 9.84 -37.13 -5.23
N ILE A 4 10.67 -37.22 -6.28
CA ILE A 4 11.18 -36.08 -7.06
C ILE A 4 10.06 -35.18 -7.63
N PRO A 5 8.96 -35.73 -8.22
CA PRO A 5 7.85 -34.90 -8.71
C PRO A 5 7.14 -34.11 -7.61
N LEU A 6 7.06 -34.65 -6.39
CA LEU A 6 6.43 -33.99 -5.24
C LEU A 6 7.23 -32.78 -4.74
N PHE A 7 8.57 -32.85 -4.69
CA PHE A 7 9.37 -31.68 -4.33
C PHE A 7 9.27 -30.57 -5.37
N LEU A 8 9.18 -30.95 -6.65
CA LEU A 8 9.09 -30.00 -7.74
C LEU A 8 7.75 -29.26 -7.73
N THR A 9 6.64 -29.95 -7.46
CA THR A 9 5.32 -29.33 -7.35
C THR A 9 5.18 -28.49 -6.08
N VAL A 10 5.64 -28.98 -4.93
CA VAL A 10 5.60 -28.24 -3.67
C VAL A 10 6.51 -27.01 -3.74
N GLY A 11 7.74 -27.16 -4.25
CA GLY A 11 8.67 -26.05 -4.46
C GLY A 11 8.11 -24.99 -5.41
N GLY A 12 7.51 -25.42 -6.52
CA GLY A 12 6.84 -24.53 -7.46
C GLY A 12 5.67 -23.77 -6.81
N ALA A 13 4.84 -24.45 -6.02
CA ALA A 13 3.74 -23.82 -5.29
C ALA A 13 4.24 -22.80 -4.25
N CYS A 14 5.31 -23.11 -3.51
CA CYS A 14 5.94 -22.18 -2.56
C CYS A 14 6.48 -20.92 -3.27
N LEU A 15 7.11 -21.08 -4.43
CA LEU A 15 7.64 -19.98 -5.23
C LEU A 15 6.51 -19.09 -5.77
N LEU A 16 5.47 -19.70 -6.35
CA LEU A 16 4.28 -18.98 -6.82
C LEU A 16 3.58 -18.23 -5.69
N PHE A 17 3.46 -18.85 -4.51
CA PHE A 17 2.92 -18.20 -3.32
C PHE A 17 3.77 -16.97 -2.95
N PHE A 18 5.09 -17.11 -2.86
CA PHE A 18 6.00 -16.00 -2.56
C PHE A 18 5.85 -14.85 -3.56
N LEU A 19 5.87 -15.14 -4.86
CA LEU A 19 5.72 -14.12 -5.91
C LEU A 19 4.36 -13.43 -5.84
N THR A 20 3.29 -14.18 -5.60
CA THR A 20 1.93 -13.64 -5.50
C THR A 20 1.80 -12.67 -4.33
N VAL A 21 2.34 -13.05 -3.17
CA VAL A 21 2.30 -12.20 -1.97
C VAL A 21 3.19 -10.97 -2.15
N LYS A 22 4.41 -11.13 -2.68
CA LYS A 22 5.30 -10.02 -3.00
C LYS A 22 4.63 -9.02 -3.94
N ASN A 23 4.04 -9.52 -5.03
CA ASN A 23 3.35 -8.68 -6.02
C ASN A 23 2.14 -7.96 -5.40
N SER A 24 1.38 -8.64 -4.56
CA SER A 24 0.23 -8.05 -3.86
C SER A 24 0.65 -6.92 -2.92
N LEU A 25 1.72 -7.10 -2.13
CA LEU A 25 2.27 -6.07 -1.25
C LEU A 25 2.83 -4.89 -2.04
N GLN A 26 3.59 -5.16 -3.10
CA GLN A 26 4.13 -4.12 -3.99
C GLN A 26 3.01 -3.29 -4.63
N LYS A 27 1.95 -3.94 -5.12
CA LYS A 27 0.81 -3.25 -5.71
C LYS A 27 0.16 -2.28 -4.73
N ARG A 28 0.01 -2.67 -3.46
CA ARG A 28 -0.57 -1.82 -2.41
C ARG A 28 0.31 -0.62 -2.09
N LEU A 29 1.62 -0.80 -2.03
CA LEU A 29 2.58 0.29 -1.90
C LEU A 29 2.51 1.27 -3.08
N ASN A 30 2.47 0.75 -4.29
CA ASN A 30 2.36 1.57 -5.50
C ASN A 30 1.04 2.35 -5.49
N LEU A 31 -0.09 1.72 -5.14
CA LEU A 31 -1.37 2.40 -4.99
C LEU A 31 -1.30 3.54 -3.98
N GLN A 32 -0.63 3.35 -2.84
CA GLN A 32 -0.46 4.42 -1.86
C GLN A 32 0.33 5.60 -2.44
N ARG A 33 1.42 5.33 -3.16
CA ARG A 33 2.21 6.36 -3.85
C ARG A 33 1.41 7.08 -4.95
N GLU A 34 0.64 6.34 -5.74
CA GLU A 34 -0.21 6.88 -6.80
C GLU A 34 -1.30 7.79 -6.23
N LEU A 35 -1.99 7.37 -5.16
CA LEU A 35 -3.00 8.20 -4.50
C LEU A 35 -2.40 9.49 -3.92
N ILE A 36 -1.20 9.42 -3.33
CA ILE A 36 -0.48 10.60 -2.83
C ILE A 36 -0.05 11.51 -4.00
N ALA A 37 0.46 10.93 -5.09
CA ALA A 37 0.84 11.69 -6.28
C ALA A 37 -0.37 12.40 -6.90
N ASN A 38 -1.50 11.70 -7.05
CA ASN A 38 -2.75 12.29 -7.54
C ASN A 38 -3.25 13.42 -6.63
N LEU A 39 -3.15 13.26 -5.31
CA LEU A 39 -3.46 14.33 -4.36
C LEU A 39 -2.51 15.52 -4.51
N SER A 40 -1.20 15.29 -4.66
CA SER A 40 -0.22 16.36 -4.85
C SER A 40 -0.44 17.14 -6.15
N LEU A 41 -0.88 16.47 -7.22
CA LEU A 41 -1.21 17.10 -8.51
C LEU A 41 -2.52 17.89 -8.44
N ALA A 42 -3.53 17.34 -7.78
CA ALA A 42 -4.82 18.02 -7.60
C ALA A 42 -4.71 19.23 -6.65
N LEU A 43 -3.80 19.14 -5.68
CA LEU A 43 -3.68 20.09 -4.57
C LEU A 43 -2.20 20.41 -4.31
N PRO A 44 -1.52 21.11 -5.23
CA PRO A 44 -0.12 21.49 -5.08
C PRO A 44 0.12 22.37 -3.84
N GLN A 45 -0.94 23.01 -3.33
CA GLN A 45 -0.94 23.84 -2.12
C GLN A 45 -0.62 23.06 -0.83
N LEU A 46 -0.81 21.74 -0.80
CA LEU A 46 -0.54 20.91 0.38
C LEU A 46 0.97 20.66 0.61
N GLY A 47 1.82 21.02 -0.36
CA GLY A 47 3.27 20.80 -0.29
C GLY A 47 3.63 19.33 -0.08
N LEU A 48 2.81 18.40 -0.61
CA LEU A 48 3.08 16.97 -0.53
C LEU A 48 4.16 16.62 -1.57
N ILE A 49 5.25 16.02 -1.13
CA ILE A 49 6.30 15.53 -2.02
C ILE A 49 5.75 14.27 -2.70
N ALA A 50 5.62 14.33 -4.03
CA ALA A 50 5.16 13.20 -4.83
C ALA A 50 6.08 11.99 -4.62
N GLY A 51 5.51 10.87 -4.15
CA GLY A 51 6.24 9.61 -3.95
C GLY A 51 6.70 9.33 -2.51
N GLU A 52 6.58 10.27 -1.58
CA GLU A 52 6.78 9.99 -0.16
C GLU A 52 5.59 9.23 0.45
N LEU A 53 5.88 8.25 1.30
CA LEU A 53 4.87 7.54 2.09
C LEU A 53 4.44 8.43 3.26
N ALA A 54 3.68 9.48 2.96
CA ALA A 54 3.13 10.38 3.96
C ALA A 54 1.98 9.70 4.71
N ASP A 55 1.90 9.94 6.03
CA ASP A 55 0.82 9.42 6.86
C ASP A 55 -0.52 10.07 6.44
N PRO A 56 -1.57 9.27 6.14
CA PRO A 56 -2.90 9.81 5.80
C PRO A 56 -3.48 10.76 6.85
N GLU A 57 -3.05 10.68 8.10
CA GLU A 57 -3.46 11.58 9.18
C GLU A 57 -2.89 12.99 9.00
N VAL A 58 -1.59 13.10 8.66
CA VAL A 58 -0.92 14.37 8.38
C VAL A 58 -1.52 15.03 7.13
N ILE A 59 -1.83 14.24 6.09
CA ILE A 59 -2.50 14.74 4.89
C ILE A 59 -3.88 15.32 5.22
N GLN A 60 -4.60 14.68 6.15
CA GLN A 60 -5.93 15.13 6.57
C GLN A 60 -5.87 16.45 7.35
N GLU A 61 -4.86 16.66 8.20
CA GLU A 61 -4.65 17.91 8.92
C GLU A 61 -4.35 19.06 7.96
N LYS A 62 -3.42 18.88 7.02
CA LYS A 62 -3.10 19.87 6.00
C LYS A 62 -4.31 20.28 5.15
N ILE A 63 -5.19 19.33 4.83
CA ILE A 63 -6.45 19.59 4.09
C ILE A 63 -7.47 20.37 4.94
N LYS A 64 -7.44 20.25 6.26
CA LYS A 64 -8.30 21.06 7.15
C LYS A 64 -7.79 22.48 7.30
N GLU A 65 -6.46 22.65 7.32
CA GLU A 65 -5.80 23.96 7.42
C GLU A 65 -5.88 24.76 6.11
N THR A 66 -5.97 24.07 4.97
CA THR A 66 -6.09 24.70 3.65
C THR A 66 -7.57 25.01 3.35
N GLU A 67 -7.87 26.26 2.97
CA GLU A 67 -9.21 26.63 2.50
C GLU A 67 -9.49 26.06 1.10
N LEU A 68 -10.09 24.88 1.07
CA LEU A 68 -10.47 24.19 -0.17
C LEU A 68 -11.94 24.42 -0.51
N LYS A 69 -12.23 24.51 -1.82
CA LYS A 69 -13.61 24.51 -2.31
C LYS A 69 -14.31 23.22 -1.89
N LYS A 70 -15.62 23.30 -1.58
CA LYS A 70 -16.42 22.17 -1.08
C LYS A 70 -16.29 20.89 -1.93
N SER A 71 -16.27 21.03 -3.26
CA SER A 71 -16.09 19.92 -4.21
C SER A 71 -14.70 19.27 -4.10
N GLN A 72 -13.62 20.08 -4.03
CA GLN A 72 -12.25 19.57 -3.85
C GLN A 72 -12.08 18.89 -2.49
N LYS A 73 -12.74 19.40 -1.45
CA LYS A 73 -12.74 18.81 -0.10
C LYS A 73 -13.41 17.43 -0.07
N GLU A 74 -14.51 17.25 -0.79
CA GLU A 74 -15.18 15.95 -0.90
C GLU A 74 -14.33 14.91 -1.63
N GLU A 75 -13.72 15.28 -2.76
CA GLU A 75 -12.80 14.41 -3.50
C GLU A 75 -11.57 14.03 -2.67
N SER A 76 -10.96 15.02 -2.01
CA SER A 76 -9.82 14.80 -1.12
C SER A 76 -10.13 13.84 0.02
N ASN A 77 -11.30 13.99 0.65
CA ASN A 77 -11.73 13.12 1.74
C ASN A 77 -11.97 11.68 1.26
N LYS A 78 -12.45 11.47 0.03
CA LYS A 78 -12.56 10.13 -0.56
C LYS A 78 -11.18 9.50 -0.72
N VAL A 79 -10.22 10.23 -1.28
CA VAL A 79 -8.85 9.72 -1.48
C VAL A 79 -8.15 9.45 -0.15
N ILE A 80 -8.31 10.30 0.87
CA ILE A 80 -7.79 10.05 2.23
C ILE A 80 -8.39 8.78 2.81
N ARG A 81 -9.70 8.55 2.63
CA ARG A 81 -10.36 7.34 3.12
C ARG A 81 -9.78 6.10 2.45
N GLU A 82 -9.55 6.14 1.14
CA GLU A 82 -8.90 5.04 0.41
C GLU A 82 -7.46 4.81 0.88
N LEU A 83 -6.68 5.87 1.12
CA LEU A 83 -5.34 5.79 1.69
C LEU A 83 -5.34 5.10 3.06
N LYS A 84 -6.26 5.49 3.97
CA LYS A 84 -6.39 4.86 5.29
C LYS A 84 -6.76 3.39 5.19
N ILE A 85 -7.70 3.04 4.32
CA ILE A 85 -8.10 1.64 4.08
C ILE A 85 -6.91 0.84 3.54
N ASN A 86 -6.16 1.38 2.58
CA ASN A 86 -5.00 0.71 2.02
C ASN A 86 -3.91 0.48 3.07
N LYS A 87 -3.56 1.50 3.87
CA LYS A 87 -2.62 1.40 5.01
C LYS A 87 -3.02 0.27 5.97
N LEU A 88 -4.29 0.24 6.39
CA LEU A 88 -4.81 -0.80 7.29
C LEU A 88 -4.73 -2.21 6.68
N GLN A 89 -5.14 -2.37 5.42
CA GLN A 89 -5.11 -3.65 4.74
C GLN A 89 -3.68 -4.16 4.53
N TYR A 90 -2.78 -3.27 4.12
CA TYR A 90 -1.36 -3.58 3.92
C TYR A 90 -0.69 -4.00 5.24
N ASN A 91 -0.88 -3.23 6.32
CA ASN A 91 -0.35 -3.57 7.64
C ASN A 91 -0.93 -4.88 8.19
N LYS A 92 -2.21 -5.16 7.93
CA LYS A 92 -2.83 -6.44 8.29
C LYS A 92 -2.19 -7.61 7.55
N LEU A 93 -1.88 -7.44 6.26
CA LEU A 93 -1.20 -8.47 5.46
C LEU A 93 0.21 -8.73 5.96
N ILE A 94 0.98 -7.70 6.29
CA ILE A 94 2.35 -7.85 6.83
C ILE A 94 2.35 -8.63 8.16
N LYS A 95 1.38 -8.39 9.03
CA LYS A 95 1.33 -9.02 10.35
C LYS A 95 0.78 -10.46 10.32
N LYS A 96 0.00 -10.82 9.30
CA LYS A 96 -0.73 -12.09 9.24
C LYS A 96 0.13 -13.24 8.68
N ALA A 97 0.18 -14.39 9.35
CA ALA A 97 0.75 -15.61 8.78
C ALA A 97 -0.18 -16.22 7.70
N PRO A 98 0.35 -16.87 6.64
CA PRO A 98 1.75 -17.05 6.28
C PRO A 98 2.31 -15.91 5.41
N TYR A 99 1.72 -14.71 5.41
CA TYR A 99 2.21 -13.59 4.57
C TYR A 99 3.40 -12.87 5.21
N ASN A 100 3.48 -12.90 6.54
CA ASN A 100 4.50 -12.23 7.34
C ASN A 100 5.94 -12.63 7.00
N TRP A 101 6.21 -13.90 6.68
CA TRP A 101 7.55 -14.36 6.34
C TRP A 101 7.95 -13.87 4.95
N VAL A 102 7.01 -13.84 3.99
CA VAL A 102 7.25 -13.24 2.68
C VAL A 102 7.54 -11.75 2.83
N ALA A 103 6.76 -11.04 3.67
CA ALA A 103 6.98 -9.64 3.96
C ALA A 103 8.39 -9.38 4.53
N LYS A 104 8.82 -10.18 5.51
CA LYS A 104 10.17 -10.10 6.10
C LYS A 104 11.27 -10.38 5.08
N LEU A 105 11.15 -11.45 4.29
CA LEU A 105 12.16 -11.81 3.29
C LEU A 105 12.27 -10.78 2.16
N ALA A 106 11.15 -10.19 1.75
CA ALA A 106 11.12 -9.21 0.67
C ALA A 106 11.36 -7.76 1.15
N GLY A 107 11.61 -7.54 2.45
CA GLY A 107 11.92 -6.23 3.02
C GLY A 107 10.72 -5.28 3.16
N PHE A 108 9.48 -5.80 3.13
CA PHE A 108 8.29 -4.97 3.34
C PHE A 108 8.12 -4.63 4.83
N GLN A 109 7.94 -3.34 5.11
CA GLN A 109 7.69 -2.81 6.45
C GLN A 109 6.30 -2.18 6.54
N ALA A 110 5.75 -2.12 7.75
CA ALA A 110 4.48 -1.46 8.01
C ALA A 110 4.59 0.05 7.77
N ILE A 111 3.50 0.66 7.33
CA ILE A 111 3.39 2.09 7.00
C ILE A 111 2.39 2.74 7.94
#